data_AF-A0A4R1ANZ1-F1
#
_entry.id   AF-A0A4R1ANZ1-F1
#
_cell.length_a   1.000
_cell.length_b   1.000
_cell.length_c   1.000
_cell.angle_alpha   90.00
_cell.angle_beta   90.00
_cell.angle_gamma   90.00
#
_symmetry.space_group_name_H-M   'P 1'
#
loop_
_entity.id
_entity.type
_entity.pdbx_description
1 polymer ?
#
loop_
_entity_poly.entity_id
_entity_poly.type
_entity_poly.pdbx_seq_one_letter_code
_entity_poly.pdbx_strand_id
1 'polypeptide(L)' 'MFKGKKEMVRTVFNNVHEANINPVKRFYGTISTSNGSLLVTHESISRSEAVAIFEEEARLSGGRLDKYIGVL' A
#
# COMPACT_ATOMS: atom_id res chain seq x y z
N MET A 1 47.18 23.01 -37.71
CA MET A 1 46.03 22.20 -38.17
C MET A 1 45.42 21.50 -36.97
N PHE A 2 44.30 21.99 -36.43
CA PHE A 2 43.61 21.37 -35.29
C PHE A 2 42.48 20.48 -35.79
N LYS A 3 42.66 19.16 -35.68
CA LYS A 3 41.63 18.17 -36.03
C LYS A 3 40.91 17.77 -34.75
N GLY A 4 39.89 18.53 -34.38
CA GLY A 4 39.03 18.23 -33.24
C GLY A 4 38.24 16.95 -33.49
N LYS A 5 38.58 15.87 -32.79
CA LYS A 5 37.73 14.68 -32.68
C LYS A 5 36.53 15.05 -31.80
N LYS A 6 35.37 15.30 -32.42
CA LYS A 6 34.08 15.37 -31.72
C LYS A 6 33.72 13.95 -31.32
N GLU A 7 34.07 13.57 -30.08
CA GLU A 7 33.56 12.34 -29.48
C GLU A 7 32.04 12.47 -29.37
N MET A 8 31.31 11.59 -30.04
CA MET A 8 29.86 11.49 -29.86
C MET A 8 29.62 10.90 -28.47
N VAL A 9 29.40 11.79 -27.50
CA VAL A 9 28.95 11.41 -26.16
C VAL A 9 27.57 10.80 -26.31
N ARG A 10 27.53 9.47 -26.31
CA ARG A 10 26.29 8.70 -26.39
C ARG A 10 25.55 8.92 -25.08
N THR A 11 24.52 9.76 -25.08
CA THR A 11 23.63 9.92 -23.92
C THR A 11 22.85 8.62 -23.75
N VAL A 12 23.35 7.74 -22.88
CA VAL A 12 22.61 6.56 -22.47
C VAL A 12 21.52 7.05 -21.51
N PHE A 13 20.29 7.16 -22.01
CA PHE A 13 19.13 7.35 -21.16
C PHE A 13 18.95 6.05 -20.36
N ASN A 14 19.50 6.05 -19.15
CA ASN A 14 19.37 4.93 -18.24
C ASN A 14 17.92 4.93 -17.75
N ASN A 15 17.06 4.21 -18.45
CA ASN A 15 15.63 4.12 -18.19
C ASN A 15 15.34 3.17 -17.02
N VAL A 16 16.22 3.16 -16.02
CA VAL A 16 16.08 2.38 -14.79
C VAL A 16 15.28 3.22 -13.81
N HIS A 17 14.03 3.52 -14.17
CA HIS A 17 13.03 3.72 -13.13
C HIS A 17 12.73 2.31 -12.63
N GLU A 18 13.46 1.86 -11.60
CA GLU A 18 13.06 0.68 -10.85
C GLU A 18 11.61 0.91 -10.46
N ALA A 19 10.71 0.09 -10.98
CA ALA A 19 9.34 0.03 -10.50
C ALA A 19 9.47 -0.33 -9.02
N ASN A 20 9.41 0.69 -8.16
CA ASN A 20 9.37 0.50 -6.74
C ASN A 20 7.97 -0.05 -6.49
N ILE A 21 7.84 -1.38 -6.61
CA ILE A 21 6.60 -2.10 -6.37
C ILE A 21 6.34 -1.89 -4.89
N ASN A 22 5.60 -0.84 -4.55
CA ASN A 22 5.20 -0.58 -3.20
C ASN A 22 4.08 -1.59 -2.91
N PRO A 23 4.33 -2.67 -2.15
CA PRO A 23 3.39 -3.78 -2.04
C PRO A 23 2.24 -3.46 -1.07
N VAL A 24 2.15 -2.20 -0.63
CA VAL A 24 1.13 -1.70 0.27
C VAL A 24 -0.21 -1.73 -0.44
N LYS A 25 -1.13 -2.51 0.11
CA LYS A 25 -2.50 -2.67 -0.34
C LYS A 25 -3.44 -2.04 0.66
N ARG A 26 -4.58 -1.56 0.16
CA ARG A 26 -5.63 -1.02 1.01
C ARG A 26 -6.63 -2.12 1.34
N PHE A 27 -6.89 -2.27 2.62
CA PHE A 27 -7.85 -3.21 3.18
C PHE A 27 -9.00 -2.44 3.84
N TYR A 28 -10.18 -3.02 3.78
CA TYR A 28 -11.39 -2.48 4.38
C TYR A 28 -11.96 -3.50 5.35
N GLY A 29 -12.38 -3.06 6.53
CA GLY A 29 -13.03 -3.86 7.56
C GLY A 29 -14.37 -3.24 7.97
N THR A 30 -15.33 -4.05 8.38
CA THR A 30 -16.58 -3.59 8.98
C THR A 30 -16.65 -4.07 10.42
N ILE A 31 -16.71 -3.13 11.35
CA ILE A 31 -16.80 -3.38 12.79
C ILE A 31 -18.24 -3.12 13.21
N SER A 32 -18.90 -4.11 13.81
CA SER A 32 -20.22 -3.92 14.41
C SER A 32 -20.10 -3.65 15.91
N THR A 33 -20.76 -2.59 16.34
CA THR A 33 -20.85 -2.14 17.73
C THR A 33 -22.31 -2.07 18.16
N SER A 34 -22.57 -1.81 19.44
CA SER A 34 -23.92 -1.57 19.96
C SER A 34 -24.64 -0.39 19.29
N ASN A 35 -23.88 0.56 18.75
CA ASN A 35 -24.40 1.79 18.14
C ASN A 35 -24.54 1.70 16.61
N GLY A 36 -24.16 0.56 16.00
CA GLY A 36 -24.20 0.35 14.56
C GLY A 36 -22.88 -0.19 14.00
N SER A 37 -22.74 -0.13 12.67
CA SER A 37 -21.56 -0.63 11.96
C SER A 37 -20.66 0.50 11.48
N LEU A 38 -19.35 0.33 11.68
CA LEU A 38 -18.29 1.24 11.27
C LEU A 38 -17.49 0.61 10.13
N LEU A 39 -17.24 1.39 9.07
CA LEU A 39 -16.32 1.00 8.01
C LEU A 39 -14.94 1.56 8.33
N VAL A 40 -13.96 0.67 8.49
CA VAL A 40 -12.57 1.01 8.80
C VAL A 40 -11.68 0.64 7.62
N THR A 41 -10.58 1.37 7.45
CA THR A 41 -9.66 1.21 6.32
C THR A 41 -8.23 1.23 6.81
N HIS A 42 -7.41 0.29 6.34
CA HIS A 42 -6.00 0.23 6.70
C HIS A 42 -5.13 -0.12 5.49
N GLU A 43 -3.97 0.51 5.38
CA GLU A 43 -3.00 0.24 4.33
C GLU A 43 -1.87 -0.61 4.89
N SER A 44 -1.67 -1.80 4.33
CA SER A 44 -0.68 -2.75 4.81
C SER A 44 -0.15 -3.59 3.64
N ILE A 45 1.04 -4.16 3.84
CA ILE A 45 1.64 -5.10 2.89
C ILE A 45 0.90 -6.44 2.91
N SER A 46 0.29 -6.81 4.04
CA SER A 46 -0.29 -8.14 4.25
C SER A 46 -1.71 -8.09 4.79
N ARG A 47 -2.53 -9.05 4.34
CA ARG A 47 -3.90 -9.23 4.84
C ARG A 47 -3.91 -9.50 6.36
N SER A 48 -2.94 -10.26 6.87
CA SER A 48 -2.89 -10.64 8.28
C SER A 48 -2.65 -9.45 9.20
N GLU A 49 -1.76 -8.54 8.82
CA GLU A 49 -1.51 -7.29 9.55
C GLU A 49 -2.75 -6.40 9.54
N ALA A 50 -3.40 -6.23 8.38
CA ALA A 50 -4.65 -5.48 8.31
C ALA A 50 -5.75 -6.08 9.20
N VAL A 51 -5.90 -7.41 9.24
CA VAL A 51 -6.87 -8.09 10.11
C VAL A 51 -6.55 -7.86 11.59
N ALA A 52 -5.28 -7.97 12.00
CA ALA A 52 -4.88 -7.71 13.39
C ALA A 52 -5.24 -6.30 13.84
N ILE A 53 -5.01 -5.29 12.98
CA ILE A 53 -5.39 -3.90 13.23
C ILE A 53 -6.93 -3.77 13.37
N PHE A 54 -7.70 -4.38 12.45
CA PHE A 54 -9.16 -4.32 12.51
C PHE A 54 -9.75 -5.02 13.75
N GLU A 55 -9.15 -6.12 14.18
CA GLU A 55 -9.54 -6.81 15.42
C GLU A 55 -9.22 -5.96 16.66
N GLU A 56 -8.08 -5.28 16.65
CA GLU A 56 -7.73 -4.34 17.72
C GLU A 56 -8.69 -3.16 17.78
N GLU A 57 -9.01 -2.54 16.64
CA GLU A 57 -9.98 -1.45 16.57
C GLU A 57 -11.38 -1.91 17.01
N ALA A 58 -11.78 -3.13 16.64
CA ALA A 58 -13.04 -3.71 17.08
C ALA A 58 -13.07 -3.86 18.61
N ARG A 59 -11.98 -4.37 19.20
CA ARG A 59 -11.83 -4.49 20.65
C ARG A 59 -11.89 -3.13 21.35
N LEU A 60 -11.17 -2.13 20.84
CA LEU A 60 -11.15 -0.77 21.39
C LEU A 60 -12.51 -0.09 21.30
N SER A 61 -13.28 -0.38 20.24
CA SER A 61 -14.62 0.15 20.03
C SER A 61 -15.72 -0.65 20.77
N GLY A 62 -15.35 -1.68 21.53
CA GLY A 62 -16.32 -2.57 22.20
C GLY A 62 -17.20 -3.37 21.23
N GLY A 63 -16.71 -3.60 20.01
CA GLY A 63 -17.42 -4.26 18.92
C GLY A 63 -16.75 -5.56 18.46
N ARG A 64 -17.18 -6.03 17.29
CA ARG A 64 -16.63 -7.22 16.62
C ARG A 64 -16.40 -6.94 15.14
N LEU A 65 -15.29 -7.42 14.61
CA LEU A 65 -15.04 -7.45 13.17
C LEU A 65 -15.98 -8.46 12.50
N ASP A 66 -16.81 -8.00 11.56
CA ASP A 66 -17.78 -8.86 10.86
C ASP A 66 -17.30 -9.29 9.47
N LYS A 67 -16.80 -8.35 8.69
CA LYS A 67 -16.33 -8.60 7.32
C LYS A 67 -15.10 -7.78 7.03
N TYR A 68 -14.26 -8.29 6.14
CA TYR A 68 -13.14 -7.53 5.61
C TYR A 68 -12.84 -7.95 4.17
N ILE A 69 -12.42 -6.97 3.36
CA ILE A 69 -12.12 -7.13 1.93
C ILE A 69 -10.77 -6.48 1.66
N GLY A 70 -9.87 -7.22 1.02
CA GLY A 70 -8.61 -6.66 0.49
C GLY A 70 -8.80 -6.24 -0.96
N VAL A 71 -8.39 -5.02 -1.30
CA VAL A 71 -8.32 -4.56 -2.69
C VAL A 71 -6.87 -4.69 -3.15
N LEU A 72 -6.67 -5.41 -4.25
CA LEU A 72 -5.37 -5.67 -4.87
C LEU A 72 -4.81 -4.43 -5.56
#